data_AF-A0A517U3J6-F1
#
_entry.id   AF-A0A517U3J6-F1
#
_cell.length_a   1.000
_cell.length_b   1.000
_cell.length_c   1.000
_cell.angle_alpha   90.00
_cell.angle_beta   90.00
_cell.angle_gamma   90.00
#
_symmetry.space_group_name_H-M   'P 1'
#
loop_
_entity.id
_entity.type
_entity.pdbx_description
1 polymer ?
#
loop_
_entity_poly.entity_id
_entity_poly.type
_entity_poly.pdbx_seq_one_letter_code
_entity_poly.pdbx_strand_id
1 'polypeptide(L)'
;MELESHILAGSHVEPPKPSLIVDAIDEYIKCLCGQWRSENKIRKKKYCFRIVVQIADERGLLRLSQIDHRFVDAYRNYRSERSKPKTVTNDLVTIGQMVNFALQRKLITEDPLHGLQIEKAPATPQPFWTAGQVEQILASAKPPYQAYFRFLAYTGAHAGEAIWANLGGC
;
A
#
# COMPACT_ATOMS: atom_id res chain seq x y z
N MET A 1 -25.39 32.89 22.72
CA MET A 1 -26.84 32.67 22.55
C MET A 1 -27.14 32.23 21.12
N GLU A 2 -26.36 31.28 20.57
CA GLU A 2 -26.54 30.77 19.19
C GLU A 2 -26.82 29.25 19.18
N LEU A 3 -26.33 28.52 20.19
CA LEU A 3 -26.62 27.09 20.36
C LEU A 3 -28.11 26.82 20.64
N GLU A 4 -28.77 27.66 21.44
CA GLU A 4 -30.18 27.51 21.79
C GLU A 4 -31.12 27.73 20.60
N SER A 5 -30.78 28.67 19.69
CA SER A 5 -31.56 28.91 18.47
C SER A 5 -31.48 27.76 17.46
N HIS A 6 -30.37 27.01 17.42
CA HIS A 6 -30.23 25.84 16.54
C HIS A 6 -30.96 24.59 17.06
N ILE A 7 -31.06 24.43 18.38
CA ILE A 7 -31.79 23.31 19.00
C ILE A 7 -33.31 23.48 18.83
N LEU A 8 -33.83 24.70 18.96
CA LEU A 8 -35.25 25.01 18.77
C LEU A 8 -35.74 24.85 17.32
N ALA A 9 -34.84 24.92 16.33
CA ALA A 9 -35.15 24.81 14.90
C ALA A 9 -35.23 23.35 14.39
N GLY A 10 -35.11 22.34 15.26
CA GLY A 10 -35.26 20.92 14.90
C GLY A 10 -34.23 20.38 13.90
N SER A 11 -33.17 21.14 13.61
CA SER A 11 -32.18 20.83 12.57
C SER A 11 -30.82 20.41 13.16
N HIS A 12 -30.83 19.66 14.26
CA HIS A 12 -29.63 19.01 14.75
C HIS A 12 -29.40 17.73 13.93
N VAL A 13 -28.65 17.85 12.83
CA VAL A 13 -28.12 16.69 12.12
C VAL A 13 -27.03 16.10 13.01
N GLU A 14 -27.29 14.96 13.65
CA GLU A 14 -26.23 14.22 14.34
C GLU A 14 -25.05 14.02 13.38
N PRO A 15 -23.81 14.39 13.78
CA PRO A 15 -22.68 14.13 12.94
C PRO A 15 -22.59 12.62 12.68
N PRO A 16 -22.37 12.18 11.43
CA PRO A 16 -22.30 10.77 11.11
C PRO A 16 -21.21 10.12 11.97
N LYS A 17 -21.55 9.02 12.65
CA LYS A 17 -20.60 8.27 13.47
C LYS A 17 -19.43 7.84 12.57
N PRO A 18 -18.17 8.16 12.94
CA PRO A 18 -17.01 7.80 12.13
C PRO A 18 -16.99 6.30 11.81
N SER A 19 -16.64 5.94 10.58
CA SER A 19 -16.59 4.53 10.16
C SER A 19 -15.63 3.71 11.03
N LEU A 20 -15.96 2.43 11.21
CA LEU A 20 -15.02 1.49 11.83
C LEU A 20 -13.80 1.32 10.92
N ILE A 21 -12.65 1.00 11.51
CA ILE A 21 -11.41 0.74 10.77
C ILE A 21 -11.64 -0.39 9.75
N VAL A 22 -12.30 -1.48 10.18
CA VAL A 22 -12.60 -2.65 9.33
C VAL A 22 -13.50 -2.30 8.15
N ASP A 23 -14.55 -1.51 8.38
CA ASP A 23 -15.50 -1.12 7.33
C ASP A 23 -14.82 -0.25 6.27
N ALA A 24 -14.00 0.71 6.71
CA ALA A 24 -13.24 1.57 5.81
C ALA A 24 -12.21 0.79 4.98
N ILE A 25 -11.54 -0.20 5.58
CA ILE A 25 -10.62 -1.10 4.88
C ILE A 25 -11.37 -1.90 3.81
N ASP A 26 -12.51 -2.50 4.17
CA ASP A 26 -13.29 -3.33 3.26
C ASP A 26 -13.83 -2.53 2.07
N GLU A 27 -14.34 -1.32 2.32
CA GLU A 27 -14.81 -0.44 1.25
C GLU A 27 -13.65 0.01 0.34
N TYR A 28 -12.49 0.33 0.92
CA TYR A 28 -11.31 0.70 0.16
C TYR A 28 -10.79 -0.45 -0.71
N ILE A 29 -10.74 -1.68 -0.18
CA ILE A 29 -10.34 -2.86 -0.93
C ILE A 29 -11.33 -3.15 -2.05
N LYS A 30 -12.64 -3.08 -1.80
CA LYS A 30 -13.68 -3.22 -2.83
C LYS A 30 -13.49 -2.20 -3.96
N CYS A 31 -13.23 -0.94 -3.60
CA CYS A 31 -12.94 0.11 -4.58
C CYS A 31 -11.72 -0.22 -5.45
N LEU A 32 -10.63 -0.73 -4.84
CA LEU A 32 -9.42 -1.10 -5.58
C LEU A 32 -9.62 -2.30 -6.51
N CYS A 33 -10.44 -3.28 -6.12
CA CYS A 33 -10.82 -4.39 -6.98
C CYS A 33 -11.56 -3.90 -8.24
N GLY A 34 -12.44 -2.89 -8.11
CA GLY A 34 -13.14 -2.28 -9.23
C GLY A 34 -12.26 -1.46 -10.18
N GLN A 35 -11.04 -1.11 -9.78
CA GLN A 35 -10.10 -0.30 -10.58
C GLN A 35 -9.11 -1.14 -11.41
N TRP A 36 -9.42 -2.41 -11.71
CA TRP A 36 -8.57 -3.30 -12.51
C TRP A 36 -7.11 -3.38 -12.01
N ARG A 37 -6.92 -3.34 -10.69
CA ARG A 37 -5.58 -3.46 -10.08
C ARG A 37 -5.12 -4.90 -10.11
N SER A 38 -3.82 -5.12 -10.32
CA SER A 38 -3.25 -6.47 -10.25
C SER A 38 -3.47 -7.12 -8.88
N GLU A 39 -3.77 -8.43 -8.89
CA GLU A 39 -4.01 -9.22 -7.67
C GLU A 39 -2.86 -9.13 -6.68
N ASN A 40 -1.62 -9.15 -7.19
CA ASN A 40 -0.41 -9.00 -6.38
C ASN A 40 -0.40 -7.66 -5.60
N LYS A 41 -0.91 -6.58 -6.20
CA LYS A 41 -1.00 -5.26 -5.54
C LYS A 41 -2.08 -5.26 -4.46
N ILE A 42 -3.22 -5.87 -4.73
CA ILE A 42 -4.32 -6.02 -3.75
C ILE A 42 -3.86 -6.88 -2.57
N ARG A 43 -3.18 -8.00 -2.83
CA ARG A 43 -2.64 -8.90 -1.80
C ARG A 43 -1.68 -8.17 -0.85
N LYS A 44 -0.77 -7.35 -1.38
CA LYS A 44 0.15 -6.54 -0.57
C LYS A 44 -0.59 -5.54 0.33
N LYS A 45 -1.60 -4.85 -0.20
CA LYS A 45 -2.43 -3.92 0.58
C LYS A 45 -3.22 -4.65 1.68
N LYS A 46 -3.83 -5.81 1.38
CA LYS A 46 -4.52 -6.65 2.38
C LYS A 46 -3.59 -7.04 3.53
N TYR A 47 -2.34 -7.42 3.24
CA TYR A 47 -1.35 -7.71 4.28
C TYR A 47 -1.05 -6.50 5.16
N CYS A 48 -0.85 -5.31 4.57
CA CYS A 48 -0.68 -4.06 5.30
C CYS A 48 -1.88 -3.80 6.24
N PHE A 49 -3.11 -3.92 5.73
CA PHE A 49 -4.32 -3.66 6.52
C PHE A 49 -4.61 -4.69 7.60
N ARG A 50 -4.22 -5.95 7.41
CA ARG A 50 -4.28 -6.94 8.49
C ARG A 50 -3.45 -6.50 9.70
N ILE A 51 -2.28 -5.91 9.47
CA ILE A 51 -1.42 -5.39 10.55
C ILE A 51 -2.04 -4.13 11.17
N VAL A 52 -2.68 -3.27 10.37
CA VAL A 52 -3.43 -2.12 10.89
C VAL A 52 -4.51 -2.59 11.88
N VAL A 53 -5.31 -3.59 11.49
CA VAL A 53 -6.35 -4.16 12.36
C VAL A 53 -5.76 -4.77 13.62
N GLN A 54 -4.66 -5.52 13.51
CA GLN A 54 -3.98 -6.10 14.67
C GLN A 54 -3.56 -5.02 15.68
N ILE A 55 -2.86 -3.98 15.23
CA ILE A 55 -2.37 -2.91 16.12
C ILE A 55 -3.53 -2.06 16.67
N ALA A 56 -4.60 -1.91 15.90
CA ALA A 56 -5.81 -1.23 16.36
C ALA A 56 -6.49 -2.02 17.49
N ASP A 57 -6.63 -3.34 17.33
CA ASP A 57 -7.21 -4.23 18.33
C ASP A 57 -6.38 -4.25 19.63
N GLU A 58 -5.06 -4.40 19.52
CA GLU A 58 -4.11 -4.34 20.65
C GLU A 58 -4.20 -3.02 21.43
N ARG A 59 -4.67 -1.94 20.79
CA ARG A 59 -4.82 -0.60 21.37
C ARG A 59 -6.26 -0.23 21.70
N GLY A 60 -7.23 -1.12 21.47
CA GLY A 60 -8.65 -0.85 21.68
C GLY A 60 -9.22 0.25 20.76
N LEU A 61 -8.65 0.44 19.58
CA LEU A 61 -9.11 1.43 18.59
C LEU A 61 -10.10 0.76 17.63
N LEU A 62 -11.31 1.31 17.55
CA LEU A 62 -12.38 0.77 16.71
C LEU A 62 -12.66 1.64 15.48
N ARG A 63 -12.50 2.95 15.63
CA ARG A 63 -12.92 3.98 14.67
C ARG A 63 -11.71 4.49 13.89
N LEU A 64 -11.93 4.77 12.61
CA LEU A 64 -10.86 5.27 11.74
C LEU A 64 -10.30 6.63 12.23
N SER A 65 -11.14 7.48 12.79
CA SER A 65 -10.74 8.77 13.38
C SER A 65 -9.81 8.64 14.58
N GLN A 66 -9.65 7.45 15.17
CA GLN A 66 -8.73 7.20 16.28
C GLN A 66 -7.31 6.84 15.80
N ILE A 67 -7.09 6.67 14.49
CA ILE A 67 -5.76 6.42 13.94
C ILE A 67 -4.98 7.73 13.90
N ASP A 68 -4.13 7.96 14.92
CA ASP A 68 -3.32 9.16 15.09
C ASP A 68 -1.83 8.93 14.76
N HIS A 69 -1.00 9.95 14.99
CA HIS A 69 0.46 9.83 14.82
C HIS A 69 1.08 8.75 15.72
N ARG A 70 0.55 8.55 16.94
CA ARG A 70 1.05 7.52 17.86
C ARG A 70 0.75 6.11 17.35
N PHE A 71 -0.36 5.92 16.64
CA PHE A 71 -0.66 4.68 15.93
C PHE A 71 0.36 4.43 14.83
N VAL A 72 0.65 5.45 14.03
CA VAL A 72 1.65 5.36 12.95
C VAL A 72 3.04 5.00 13.49
N ASP A 73 3.44 5.56 14.63
CA ASP A 73 4.71 5.23 15.28
C ASP A 73 4.75 3.77 15.75
N ALA A 74 3.66 3.25 16.35
CA ALA A 74 3.58 1.82 16.69
C ALA A 74 3.62 0.93 15.45
N TYR A 75 2.91 1.28 14.39
CA TYR A 75 2.95 0.56 13.13
C TYR A 75 4.37 0.53 12.56
N ARG A 76 5.06 1.67 12.57
CA ARG A 76 6.45 1.80 12.12
C ARG A 76 7.37 0.90 12.94
N ASN A 77 7.28 0.94 14.26
CA ASN A 77 8.09 0.12 15.15
C ASN A 77 7.86 -1.37 14.87
N TYR A 78 6.60 -1.82 14.84
CA TYR A 78 6.24 -3.21 14.54
C TYR A 78 6.78 -3.69 13.18
N ARG A 79 6.67 -2.86 12.14
CA ARG A 79 7.12 -3.25 10.78
C ARG A 79 8.63 -3.19 10.63
N SER A 80 9.31 -2.27 11.30
CA SER A 80 10.76 -2.07 11.17
C SER A 80 11.56 -3.29 11.60
N GLU A 81 11.08 -4.04 12.60
CA GLU A 81 11.68 -5.29 13.06
C GLU A 81 11.66 -6.41 12.00
N ARG A 82 10.73 -6.34 11.04
CA ARG A 82 10.38 -7.45 10.15
C ARG A 82 10.51 -7.12 8.67
N SER A 83 10.88 -5.88 8.32
CA SER A 83 10.81 -5.41 6.94
C SER A 83 11.76 -4.28 6.63
N LYS A 84 12.17 -4.22 5.36
CA LYS A 84 13.05 -3.17 4.84
C LYS A 84 12.38 -1.79 4.96
N PRO A 85 13.15 -0.70 5.15
CA PRO A 85 12.60 0.66 5.27
C PRO A 85 11.64 1.05 4.14
N LYS A 86 11.96 0.67 2.89
CA LYS A 86 11.10 0.92 1.73
C LYS A 86 9.71 0.29 1.86
N THR A 87 9.63 -0.89 2.46
CA THR A 87 8.35 -1.55 2.73
C THR A 87 7.54 -0.77 3.76
N VAL A 88 8.18 -0.35 4.86
CA VAL A 88 7.52 0.47 5.90
C VAL A 88 6.99 1.77 5.31
N THR A 89 7.79 2.51 4.54
CA THR A 89 7.35 3.72 3.82
C THR A 89 6.16 3.45 2.91
N ASN A 90 6.18 2.37 2.12
CA ASN A 90 5.08 2.03 1.22
C ASN A 90 3.79 1.66 1.98
N ASP A 91 3.92 1.01 3.12
CA ASP A 91 2.79 0.67 3.99
C ASP A 91 2.18 1.95 4.60
N LEU A 92 3.01 2.89 5.09
CA LEU A 92 2.53 4.19 5.59
C LEU A 92 1.81 5.01 4.51
N VAL A 93 2.34 5.03 3.28
CA VAL A 93 1.66 5.65 2.14
C VAL A 93 0.32 4.95 1.87
N THR A 94 0.25 3.62 2.03
CA THR A 94 -0.99 2.86 1.86
C THR A 94 -2.03 3.20 2.92
N ILE A 95 -1.61 3.40 4.17
CA ILE A 95 -2.48 3.86 5.27
C ILE A 95 -3.00 5.27 4.98
N GLY A 96 -2.14 6.21 4.57
CA GLY A 96 -2.55 7.55 4.18
C GLY A 96 -3.52 7.56 2.98
N GLN A 97 -3.32 6.68 1.99
CA GLN A 97 -4.27 6.51 0.89
C GLN A 97 -5.65 6.03 1.35
N MET A 98 -5.73 5.17 2.35
CA MET A 98 -7.00 4.71 2.94
C MET A 98 -7.69 5.85 3.69
N VAL A 99 -6.95 6.65 4.46
CA VAL A 99 -7.50 7.83 5.15
C VAL A 99 -8.02 8.87 4.15
N ASN A 100 -7.25 9.17 3.10
CA ASN A 100 -7.69 10.06 2.02
C ASN A 100 -8.92 9.55 1.30
N PHE A 101 -9.01 8.24 1.05
CA PHE A 101 -10.21 7.63 0.49
C PHE A 101 -11.41 7.83 1.42
N ALA A 102 -11.24 7.61 2.72
CA ALA A 102 -12.30 7.78 3.71
C ALA A 102 -12.79 9.23 3.79
N LEU A 103 -11.89 10.21 3.70
CA LEU A 103 -12.24 11.63 3.61
C LEU A 103 -13.05 11.94 2.35
N GLN A 104 -12.58 11.50 1.18
CA GLN A 104 -13.27 11.72 -0.11
C GLN A 104 -14.68 11.11 -0.12
N ARG A 105 -14.88 10.01 0.61
CA ARG A 105 -16.17 9.33 0.77
C ARG A 105 -17.00 9.81 1.96
N LYS A 106 -16.52 10.80 2.71
CA LYS A 106 -17.17 11.32 3.93
C LYS A 106 -17.43 10.25 5.01
N LEU A 107 -16.56 9.23 5.08
CA LEU A 107 -16.54 8.21 6.14
C LEU A 107 -15.95 8.74 7.45
N ILE A 108 -15.12 9.78 7.33
CA ILE A 108 -14.56 10.61 8.39
C ILE A 108 -14.64 12.07 7.95
N THR A 109 -14.69 12.99 8.92
CA THR A 109 -14.83 14.44 8.69
C THR A 109 -13.49 15.16 8.63
N GLU A 110 -12.50 14.67 9.36
CA GLU A 110 -11.19 15.29 9.51
C GLU A 110 -10.08 14.27 9.26
N ASP A 111 -8.92 14.74 8.81
CA ASP A 111 -7.74 13.90 8.58
C ASP A 111 -7.01 13.64 9.91
N PRO A 112 -7.09 12.44 10.50
CA PRO A 112 -6.45 12.15 11.78
C PRO A 112 -4.92 12.00 11.64
N LEU A 113 -4.40 11.99 10.41
CA LEU A 113 -2.98 11.95 10.08
C LEU A 113 -2.50 13.29 9.50
N HIS A 114 -3.25 14.37 9.72
CA HIS A 114 -2.88 15.69 9.24
C HIS A 114 -1.49 16.09 9.75
N GLY A 115 -0.60 16.47 8.83
CA GLY A 115 0.77 16.87 9.14
C GLY A 115 1.76 15.71 9.25
N LEU A 116 1.32 14.45 9.12
CA LEU A 116 2.22 13.30 9.09
C LEU A 116 3.21 13.40 7.92
N GLN A 117 4.49 13.49 8.25
CA GLN A 117 5.58 13.42 7.28
C GLN A 117 6.06 11.97 7.15
N ILE A 118 5.97 11.42 5.94
CA ILE A 118 6.49 10.09 5.64
C ILE A 118 7.87 10.25 5.00
N GLU A 119 8.90 9.88 5.75
CA GLU A 119 10.27 9.91 5.25
C GLU A 119 10.46 8.93 4.09
N LYS A 120 11.14 9.40 3.05
CA LYS A 120 11.50 8.59 1.90
C LYS A 120 12.62 7.63 2.32
N ALA A 121 12.37 6.33 2.18
CA ALA A 121 13.40 5.33 2.43
C ALA A 121 14.64 5.58 1.56
N PRO A 122 15.85 5.37 2.10
CA PRO A 122 17.09 5.54 1.36
C PRO A 122 17.11 4.61 0.15
N ALA A 123 17.66 5.12 -0.96
CA ALA A 123 17.85 4.30 -2.16
C ALA A 123 18.88 3.20 -1.85
N THR A 124 18.50 1.95 -2.06
CA THR A 124 19.45 0.84 -2.04
C THR A 124 20.04 0.71 -3.45
N PRO A 125 21.37 0.68 -3.61
CA PRO A 125 21.98 0.41 -4.91
C PRO A 125 21.44 -0.90 -5.48
N GLN A 126 20.95 -0.86 -6.71
CA GLN A 126 20.53 -2.07 -7.42
C GLN A 126 21.77 -2.67 -8.10
N PRO A 127 22.12 -3.93 -7.82
CA PRO A 127 23.23 -4.58 -8.51
C PRO A 127 22.88 -4.69 -10.00
N PHE A 128 23.89 -4.47 -10.85
CA PHE A 128 23.80 -4.66 -12.29
C PHE A 128 24.98 -5.51 -12.76
N TRP A 129 24.78 -6.25 -13.84
CA TRP A 129 25.85 -7.02 -14.47
C TRP A 129 26.62 -6.15 -15.45
N THR A 130 27.95 -6.29 -15.47
CA THR A 130 28.78 -5.73 -16.54
C THR A 130 28.61 -6.54 -17.82
N ALA A 131 28.99 -5.98 -18.97
CA ALA A 131 28.95 -6.70 -20.25
C ALA A 131 29.72 -8.04 -20.18
N GLY A 132 30.91 -8.05 -19.56
CA GLY A 132 31.69 -9.28 -19.38
C GLY A 132 31.00 -10.32 -18.50
N GLN A 133 30.30 -9.90 -17.45
CA GLN A 133 29.51 -10.82 -16.61
C GLN A 133 28.30 -11.39 -17.37
N VAL A 134 27.65 -10.59 -18.21
CA VAL A 134 26.56 -11.05 -19.07
C VAL A 134 27.05 -12.13 -20.04
N GLU A 135 28.19 -11.90 -20.71
CA GLU A 135 28.78 -12.91 -21.61
C GLU A 135 29.11 -14.23 -20.90
N GLN A 136 29.66 -14.15 -19.68
CA GLN A 136 29.93 -15.35 -18.86
C GLN A 136 28.65 -16.12 -18.51
N ILE A 137 27.56 -15.41 -18.19
CA ILE A 137 26.25 -16.01 -17.92
C ILE A 137 25.70 -16.68 -19.18
N LEU A 138 25.77 -16.02 -20.34
CA LEU A 138 25.26 -16.54 -21.61
C LEU A 138 26.04 -17.77 -22.10
N ALA A 139 27.35 -17.79 -21.90
CA ALA A 139 28.21 -18.93 -22.22
C ALA A 139 27.93 -20.15 -21.32
N SER A 140 27.54 -19.91 -20.07
CA SER A 140 27.28 -20.98 -19.08
C SER A 140 25.82 -21.46 -19.08
N ALA A 141 24.91 -20.69 -19.69
CA ALA A 141 23.49 -21.00 -19.70
C ALA A 141 23.17 -22.22 -20.57
N LYS A 142 22.42 -23.17 -20.01
CA LYS A 142 21.94 -24.36 -20.71
C LYS A 142 20.56 -24.10 -21.35
N PRO A 143 20.17 -24.83 -22.41
CA PRO A 143 18.80 -24.80 -22.92
C PRO A 143 17.78 -25.19 -21.82
N PRO A 144 16.58 -24.57 -21.78
CA PRO A 144 16.09 -23.51 -22.68
C PRO A 144 16.51 -22.08 -22.27
N TYR A 145 17.18 -21.90 -21.14
CA TYR A 145 17.47 -20.58 -20.56
C TYR A 145 18.42 -19.72 -21.39
N GLN A 146 19.24 -20.32 -22.24
CA GLN A 146 20.17 -19.57 -23.08
C GLN A 146 19.46 -18.59 -24.02
N ALA A 147 18.39 -19.02 -24.69
CA ALA A 147 17.60 -18.14 -25.56
C ALA A 147 16.90 -17.03 -24.76
N TYR A 148 16.37 -17.40 -23.59
CA TYR A 148 15.71 -16.48 -22.66
C TYR A 148 16.65 -15.37 -22.17
N PHE A 149 17.87 -15.73 -21.71
CA PHE A 149 18.85 -14.74 -21.25
C PHE A 149 19.39 -13.87 -22.39
N ARG A 150 19.57 -14.42 -23.60
CA ARG A 150 19.93 -13.61 -24.77
C ARG A 150 18.86 -12.56 -25.04
N PHE A 151 17.58 -12.97 -25.08
CA PHE A 151 16.48 -12.03 -25.28
C PHE A 151 16.51 -10.90 -24.25
N LEU A 152 16.63 -11.21 -22.95
CA LEU A 152 16.69 -10.19 -21.90
C LEU A 152 17.90 -9.26 -22.05
N ALA A 153 19.08 -9.81 -22.34
CA ALA A 153 20.31 -9.04 -22.46
C ALA A 153 20.29 -8.04 -23.62
N TYR A 154 19.72 -8.42 -24.77
CA TYR A 154 19.76 -7.61 -25.99
C TYR A 154 18.55 -6.68 -26.18
N THR A 155 17.43 -6.93 -25.49
CA THR A 155 16.20 -6.13 -25.65
C THR A 155 15.94 -5.19 -24.48
N GLY A 156 16.52 -5.46 -23.31
CA GLY A 156 16.18 -4.75 -22.08
C GLY A 156 14.76 -5.04 -21.55
N ALA A 157 14.09 -6.05 -22.10
CA ALA A 157 12.74 -6.44 -21.68
C ALA A 157 12.69 -6.92 -20.21
N HIS A 158 11.52 -6.78 -19.59
CA HIS A 158 11.27 -7.38 -18.29
C HIS A 158 11.17 -8.91 -18.38
N ALA A 159 11.59 -9.61 -17.33
CA ALA A 159 11.53 -11.07 -17.24
C ALA A 159 10.14 -11.66 -17.58
N GLY A 160 9.07 -10.99 -17.16
CA GLY A 160 7.70 -11.42 -17.45
C GLY A 160 7.32 -11.33 -18.95
N GLU A 161 7.89 -10.36 -19.66
CA GLU A 161 7.66 -10.17 -21.11
C GLU A 161 8.36 -11.26 -21.92
N ALA A 162 9.58 -11.63 -21.49
CA ALA A 162 10.33 -12.72 -22.10
C ALA A 162 9.64 -14.09 -21.92
N ILE A 163 8.91 -14.30 -20.82
CA ILE A 163 8.12 -15.52 -20.60
C ILE A 163 6.96 -15.59 -21.61
N TRP A 164 6.26 -14.47 -21.80
CA TRP A 164 5.18 -14.36 -22.79
C TRP A 164 5.66 -14.60 -24.22
N ALA A 165 6.83 -14.05 -24.59
CA ALA A 165 7.40 -14.23 -25.92
C ALA A 165 7.82 -15.69 -26.20
N ASN A 166 8.27 -16.42 -25.18
CA ASN A 166 8.79 -17.79 -25.33
C ASN A 166 7.70 -18.88 -25.30
N LEU A 167 6.50 -18.59 -24.76
CA LEU A 167 5.40 -19.54 -24.67
C LEU A 167 4.51 -19.59 -25.93
N GLY A 168 4.80 -18.80 -26.96
CA GLY A 168 3.99 -18.70 -28.17
C GLY A 168 2.60 -18.15 -27.84
N GLY A 169 2.46 -16.82 -27.86
CA GLY A 169 1.19 -16.16 -27.56
C GLY A 169 0.04 -16.71 -28.42
N CYS A 170 -0.91 -17.35 -27.75
CA CYS A 170 -2.26 -17.66 -28.22
C CYS A 170 -3.25 -17.09 -27.21
#